data_AF-A0A7V6YV14-F1
#
_entry.id   AF-A0A7V6YV14-F1
#
_cell.length_a   1.000
_cell.length_b   1.000
_cell.length_c   1.000
_cell.angle_alpha   90.00
_cell.angle_beta   90.00
_cell.angle_gamma   90.00
#
_symmetry.space_group_name_H-M   'P 1'
#
loop_
_entity.id
_entity.type
_entity.pdbx_description
1 polymer ?
#
loop_
_entity_poly.entity_id
_entity_poly.type
_entity_poly.pdbx_seq_one_letter_code
_entity_poly.pdbx_strand_id
1 'polypeptide(L)'
;MGIWSKVTSFFKSKKSVNKQSPNNDLLPTAGTFQQQVEHDDQKAVDNQNTNNNLLPTGRTFQQQIEHDYQNAVEYYKNSPNPKFHRSSKEENLAFNFSSRYSGIIGTLEANVYHESNKVFGIWTIDDRIEQCKKAIAAYEKLQKFCLSKGKGGQIHFEDMWEHCHNSNNPNFRYIEQVEEELDYLTNNYHEATEKLQIEKLKYEKKERIKIFKKTADKVLIDLITENNGILQKDLYKQFDNEYKTTINSTLKKLHESGIIIRVKEGNTYKLLLNR
;
A
#
# COMPACT_ATOMS: atom_id res chain seq x y z
N MET A 1 -34.34 16.65 -3.91
CA MET A 1 -33.72 15.47 -3.28
C MET A 1 -32.76 14.84 -4.29
N GLY A 2 -31.46 14.81 -4.00
CA GLY A 2 -30.44 14.38 -4.97
C GLY A 2 -30.42 12.86 -5.21
N ILE A 3 -29.98 12.45 -6.40
CA ILE A 3 -29.83 11.06 -6.86
C ILE A 3 -28.99 10.21 -5.89
N TRP A 4 -28.11 10.84 -5.10
CA TRP A 4 -27.39 10.22 -3.98
C TRP A 4 -28.30 9.64 -2.88
N SER A 5 -29.50 10.18 -2.69
CA SER A 5 -30.52 9.62 -1.80
C SER A 5 -31.06 8.27 -2.31
N LYS A 6 -31.15 8.08 -3.63
CA LYS A 6 -31.60 6.80 -4.22
C LYS A 6 -30.50 5.75 -4.16
N VAL A 7 -29.25 6.11 -4.50
CA VAL A 7 -28.10 5.20 -4.44
C VAL A 7 -27.84 4.71 -3.00
N THR A 8 -27.92 5.58 -1.99
CA THR A 8 -27.71 5.19 -0.58
C THR A 8 -28.81 4.30 -0.01
N SER A 9 -30.06 4.43 -0.47
CA SER A 9 -31.17 3.56 -0.05
C SER A 9 -30.95 2.10 -0.43
N PHE A 10 -30.26 1.86 -1.55
CA PHE A 10 -29.95 0.53 -2.06
C PHE A 10 -28.97 -0.26 -1.17
N PHE A 11 -28.10 0.42 -0.42
CA PHE A 11 -27.00 -0.21 0.34
C PHE A 11 -27.33 -0.51 1.82
N LYS A 12 -28.40 0.04 2.40
CA LYS A 12 -28.78 -0.27 3.81
C LYS A 12 -29.38 -1.68 3.99
N SER A 13 -29.76 -2.38 2.91
CA SER A 13 -30.53 -3.62 2.99
C SER A 13 -29.71 -4.92 3.08
N LYS A 14 -28.37 -4.91 2.97
CA LYS A 14 -27.58 -6.18 2.82
C LYS A 14 -26.29 -6.24 3.66
N LYS A 15 -26.40 -6.06 4.98
CA LYS A 15 -25.36 -6.54 5.93
C LYS A 15 -25.96 -7.62 6.84
N SER A 16 -25.83 -8.88 6.44
CA SER A 16 -25.77 -10.00 7.38
C SER A 16 -25.09 -11.21 6.74
N VAL A 17 -24.29 -11.92 7.54
CA VAL A 17 -23.68 -13.25 7.33
C VAL A 17 -22.34 -13.27 6.59
N ASN A 18 -21.38 -14.14 6.91
CA ASN A 18 -20.59 -14.44 8.11
C ASN A 18 -19.38 -15.24 7.56
N LYS A 19 -18.24 -15.19 8.26
CA LYS A 19 -16.97 -15.88 7.92
C LYS A 19 -17.09 -17.40 8.07
N GLN A 20 -16.32 -18.16 7.28
CA GLN A 20 -15.53 -19.29 7.77
C GLN A 20 -14.52 -19.80 6.73
N SER A 21 -13.38 -20.27 7.25
CA SER A 21 -12.20 -20.83 6.60
C SER A 21 -12.19 -22.35 6.80
N PRO A 22 -11.43 -23.13 6.01
CA PRO A 22 -10.77 -24.28 6.63
C PRO A 22 -9.31 -24.49 6.19
N ASN A 23 -8.52 -24.93 7.17
CA ASN A 23 -7.24 -25.63 7.06
C ASN A 23 -7.41 -27.00 6.37
N ASN A 24 -6.32 -27.55 5.84
CA ASN A 24 -5.93 -28.94 6.08
C ASN A 24 -4.49 -29.22 5.59
N ASP A 25 -3.66 -29.69 6.54
CA ASP A 25 -2.35 -30.30 6.34
C ASP A 25 -2.49 -31.73 5.81
N LEU A 26 -1.63 -32.12 4.87
CA LEU A 26 -1.32 -33.53 4.60
C LEU A 26 0.18 -33.68 4.24
N LEU A 27 0.90 -34.43 5.09
CA LEU A 27 2.25 -34.97 4.86
C LEU A 27 2.24 -36.05 3.76
N PRO A 28 3.29 -36.17 2.93
CA PRO A 28 3.56 -37.38 2.17
C PRO A 28 4.66 -38.24 2.82
N THR A 29 4.33 -39.53 2.94
CA THR A 29 5.15 -40.66 3.36
C THR A 29 6.20 -41.07 2.33
N ALA A 30 7.25 -41.70 2.85
CA ALA A 30 8.41 -42.26 2.17
C ALA A 30 8.06 -43.27 1.07
N GLY A 31 8.63 -43.09 -0.11
CA GLY A 31 8.56 -44.06 -1.20
C GLY A 31 8.92 -43.50 -2.56
N THR A 32 10.15 -43.00 -2.76
CA THR A 32 10.69 -42.74 -4.12
C THR A 32 12.22 -42.55 -4.15
N PHE A 33 12.96 -43.31 -3.34
CA PHE A 33 14.43 -43.41 -3.46
C PHE A 33 14.78 -44.43 -4.55
N GLN A 34 14.66 -44.04 -5.83
CA GLN A 34 15.36 -44.69 -6.97
C GLN A 34 15.21 -43.96 -8.32
N GLN A 35 14.45 -42.86 -8.41
CA GLN A 35 14.42 -41.99 -9.59
C GLN A 35 15.29 -40.72 -9.48
N GLN A 36 16.12 -40.62 -8.44
CA GLN A 36 16.81 -39.38 -8.10
C GLN A 36 18.27 -39.30 -8.58
N VAL A 37 18.78 -40.33 -9.28
CA VAL A 37 20.19 -40.35 -9.72
C VAL A 37 20.36 -39.92 -11.19
N GLU A 38 19.33 -40.02 -12.03
CA GLU A 38 19.38 -39.52 -13.42
C GLU A 38 18.89 -38.06 -13.57
N HIS A 39 18.24 -37.51 -12.54
CA HIS A 39 17.69 -36.15 -12.57
C HIS A 39 18.66 -35.05 -12.08
N ASP A 40 19.78 -35.44 -11.46
CA ASP A 40 20.76 -34.52 -10.89
C ASP A 40 21.89 -34.16 -11.87
N ASP A 41 22.22 -35.01 -12.85
CA ASP A 41 23.18 -34.67 -13.91
C ASP A 41 22.58 -33.68 -14.94
N GLN A 42 21.28 -33.75 -15.24
CA GLN A 42 20.63 -32.76 -16.11
C GLN A 42 20.52 -31.37 -15.44
N LYS A 43 20.32 -31.31 -14.12
CA LYS A 43 20.28 -30.05 -13.37
C LYS A 43 21.65 -29.39 -13.22
N ALA A 44 22.73 -30.16 -13.22
CA ALA A 44 24.09 -29.61 -13.21
C ALA A 44 24.46 -28.98 -14.56
N VAL A 45 23.98 -29.55 -15.68
CA VAL A 45 24.23 -29.02 -17.04
C VAL A 45 23.36 -27.79 -17.34
N ASP A 46 22.11 -27.75 -16.87
CA ASP A 46 21.23 -26.59 -17.04
C ASP A 46 21.65 -25.37 -16.20
N ASN A 47 22.23 -25.58 -15.01
CA ASN A 47 22.76 -24.49 -14.16
C ASN A 47 24.02 -23.81 -14.75
N GLN A 48 24.81 -24.54 -15.55
CA GLN A 48 25.95 -23.93 -16.25
C GLN A 48 25.52 -23.08 -17.46
N ASN A 49 24.39 -23.41 -18.08
CA ASN A 49 23.87 -22.66 -19.24
C ASN A 49 23.20 -21.33 -18.82
N THR A 50 22.55 -21.27 -17.65
CA THR A 50 22.00 -20.02 -17.10
C THR A 50 23.06 -19.04 -16.61
N ASN A 51 24.23 -19.53 -16.18
CA ASN A 51 25.33 -18.69 -15.71
C ASN A 51 26.09 -17.97 -16.83
N ASN A 52 25.96 -18.39 -18.08
CA ASN A 52 26.62 -17.76 -19.24
C ASN A 52 25.70 -16.86 -20.06
N ASN A 53 24.38 -16.90 -19.80
CA ASN A 53 23.44 -15.98 -20.44
C ASN A 53 23.65 -14.57 -19.92
N LEU A 54 23.80 -13.63 -20.84
CA LEU A 54 23.93 -12.22 -20.53
C LEU A 54 22.57 -11.68 -20.05
N LEU A 55 22.59 -11.00 -18.90
CA LEU A 55 21.49 -10.19 -18.41
C LEU A 55 21.31 -8.93 -19.29
N PRO A 56 20.18 -8.21 -19.19
CA PRO A 56 19.99 -6.93 -19.87
C PRO A 56 21.09 -5.88 -19.57
N THR A 57 21.83 -6.07 -18.49
CA THR A 57 22.99 -5.26 -18.11
C THR A 57 24.26 -5.56 -18.92
N GLY A 58 24.24 -6.56 -19.79
CA GLY A 58 25.41 -7.03 -20.56
C GLY A 58 26.42 -7.83 -19.73
N ARG A 59 26.07 -8.19 -18.48
CA ARG A 59 26.87 -9.05 -17.58
C ARG A 59 26.24 -10.43 -17.49
N THR A 60 27.05 -11.47 -17.25
CA THR A 60 26.51 -12.74 -16.79
C THR A 60 25.92 -12.62 -15.39
N PHE A 61 25.12 -13.59 -14.95
CA PHE A 61 24.58 -13.60 -13.59
C PHE A 61 25.68 -13.50 -12.52
N GLN A 62 26.76 -14.28 -12.67
CA GLN A 62 27.88 -14.26 -11.73
C GLN A 62 28.62 -12.91 -11.73
N GLN A 63 28.83 -12.32 -12.90
CA GLN A 63 29.44 -10.99 -13.03
C GLN A 63 28.56 -9.89 -12.43
N GLN A 64 27.23 -10.03 -12.51
CA GLN A 64 26.29 -9.10 -11.92
C GLN A 64 26.32 -9.18 -10.39
N ILE A 65 26.36 -10.38 -9.82
CA ILE A 65 26.53 -10.57 -8.37
C ILE A 65 27.80 -9.88 -7.87
N GLU A 66 28.93 -10.15 -8.54
CA GLU A 66 30.22 -9.56 -8.15
C GLU A 66 30.20 -8.03 -8.25
N HIS A 67 29.66 -7.50 -9.37
CA HIS A 67 29.51 -6.06 -9.56
C HIS A 67 28.65 -5.42 -8.46
N ASP A 68 27.51 -6.02 -8.12
CA ASP A 68 26.59 -5.46 -7.12
C ASP A 68 27.17 -5.55 -5.71
N TYR A 69 27.91 -6.63 -5.42
CA TYR A 69 28.66 -6.76 -4.18
C TYR A 69 29.74 -5.67 -4.03
N GLN A 70 30.56 -5.45 -5.06
CA GLN A 70 31.58 -4.40 -5.03
C GLN A 70 30.96 -3.00 -4.88
N ASN A 71 29.86 -2.73 -5.58
CA ASN A 71 29.13 -1.47 -5.42
C ASN A 71 28.59 -1.29 -3.99
N ALA A 72 28.08 -2.35 -3.36
CA ALA A 72 27.62 -2.29 -1.98
C ALA A 72 28.78 -2.03 -1.00
N VAL A 73 29.92 -2.71 -1.19
CA VAL A 73 31.13 -2.49 -0.39
C VAL A 73 31.62 -1.04 -0.52
N GLU A 74 31.70 -0.53 -1.74
CA GLU A 74 32.12 0.85 -2.01
C GLU A 74 31.13 1.86 -1.41
N TYR A 75 29.82 1.60 -1.54
CA TYR A 75 28.78 2.42 -0.92
C TYR A 75 28.94 2.47 0.59
N TYR A 76 29.08 1.34 1.29
CA TYR A 76 29.20 1.32 2.74
C TYR A 76 30.50 1.98 3.22
N LYS A 77 31.61 1.74 2.52
CA LYS A 77 32.89 2.36 2.82
C LYS A 77 32.86 3.89 2.73
N ASN A 78 32.11 4.43 1.77
CA ASN A 78 32.02 5.86 1.52
C ASN A 78 30.75 6.50 2.11
N SER A 79 29.91 5.73 2.79
CA SER A 79 28.62 6.20 3.29
C SER A 79 28.82 7.25 4.39
N PRO A 80 28.06 8.35 4.42
CA PRO A 80 28.09 9.30 5.53
C PRO A 80 27.40 8.77 6.79
N ASN A 81 26.77 7.59 6.71
CA ASN A 81 25.99 7.02 7.80
C ASN A 81 26.89 6.32 8.83
N PRO A 82 26.93 6.77 10.10
CA PRO A 82 27.81 6.24 11.13
C PRO A 82 27.65 4.73 11.40
N LYS A 83 26.48 4.16 11.12
CA LYS A 83 26.19 2.74 11.36
C LYS A 83 27.12 1.80 10.58
N PHE A 84 27.67 2.24 9.44
CA PHE A 84 28.55 1.43 8.60
C PHE A 84 30.02 1.52 9.00
N HIS A 85 30.33 2.36 10.00
CA HIS A 85 31.70 2.62 10.47
C HIS A 85 31.90 2.22 11.93
N ARG A 86 31.00 1.38 12.47
CA ARG A 86 31.12 0.86 13.83
C ARG A 86 32.33 -0.08 13.92
N SER A 87 33.05 0.00 15.03
CA SER A 87 34.09 -0.98 15.35
C SER A 87 33.47 -2.31 15.76
N SER A 88 34.20 -3.42 15.61
CA SER A 88 33.72 -4.74 16.07
C SER A 88 33.39 -4.77 17.56
N LYS A 89 34.03 -3.92 18.37
CA LYS A 89 33.70 -3.78 19.79
C LYS A 89 32.31 -3.15 19.98
N GLU A 90 31.97 -2.14 19.19
CA GLU A 90 30.67 -1.47 19.22
C GLU A 90 29.55 -2.38 18.71
N GLU A 91 29.79 -3.11 17.63
CA GLU A 91 28.86 -4.11 17.10
C GLU A 91 28.54 -5.18 18.16
N ASN A 92 29.55 -5.70 18.86
CA ASN A 92 29.37 -6.65 19.95
C ASN A 92 28.57 -6.06 21.12
N LEU A 93 28.76 -4.77 21.45
CA LEU A 93 27.98 -4.10 22.50
C LEU A 93 26.50 -3.97 22.11
N ALA A 94 26.22 -3.56 20.87
CA ALA A 94 24.86 -3.45 20.35
C ALA A 94 24.18 -4.83 20.28
N PHE A 95 24.87 -5.86 19.78
CA PHE A 95 24.37 -7.23 19.72
C PHE A 95 24.03 -7.80 21.10
N ASN A 96 24.92 -7.61 22.09
CA ASN A 96 24.67 -8.08 23.45
C ASN A 96 23.48 -7.35 24.09
N PHE A 97 23.33 -6.05 23.82
CA PHE A 97 22.17 -5.29 24.27
C PHE A 97 20.88 -5.80 23.64
N SER A 98 20.82 -5.91 22.30
CA SER A 98 19.60 -6.33 21.58
C SER A 98 19.20 -7.75 21.93
N SER A 99 20.17 -8.65 22.11
CA SER A 99 19.93 -10.03 22.56
C SER A 99 19.33 -10.06 23.98
N ARG A 100 19.94 -9.34 24.92
CA ARG A 100 19.51 -9.32 26.33
C ARG A 100 18.14 -8.69 26.54
N TYR A 101 17.80 -7.65 25.78
CA TYR A 101 16.57 -6.87 25.96
C TYR A 101 15.55 -7.03 24.82
N SER A 102 15.72 -8.05 23.98
CA SER A 102 14.91 -8.32 22.79
C SER A 102 13.40 -8.19 23.01
N GLY A 103 12.86 -8.77 24.08
CA GLY A 103 11.42 -8.69 24.38
C GLY A 103 10.93 -7.27 24.70
N ILE A 104 11.72 -6.50 25.46
CA ILE A 104 11.36 -5.12 25.84
C ILE A 104 11.49 -4.20 24.62
N ILE A 105 12.60 -4.33 23.88
CA ILE A 105 12.86 -3.56 22.65
C ILE A 105 11.76 -3.84 21.64
N GLY A 106 11.48 -5.11 21.34
CA GLY A 106 10.44 -5.47 20.37
C GLY A 106 9.07 -4.88 20.70
N THR A 107 8.72 -4.79 21.99
CA THR A 107 7.47 -4.14 22.44
C THR A 107 7.51 -2.62 22.20
N LEU A 108 8.62 -1.96 22.54
CA LEU A 108 8.78 -0.52 22.37
C LEU A 108 8.84 -0.13 20.89
N GLU A 109 9.60 -0.87 20.07
CA GLU A 109 9.71 -0.68 18.62
C GLU A 109 8.38 -0.89 17.92
N ALA A 110 7.64 -1.97 18.26
CA ALA A 110 6.29 -2.20 17.74
C ALA A 110 5.35 -1.02 18.05
N ASN A 111 5.47 -0.42 19.24
CA ASN A 111 4.69 0.76 19.61
C ASN A 111 5.08 1.99 18.77
N VAL A 112 6.37 2.22 18.52
CA VAL A 112 6.82 3.31 17.62
C VAL A 112 6.23 3.12 16.22
N TYR A 113 6.37 1.94 15.63
CA TYR A 113 5.79 1.65 14.31
C TYR A 113 4.28 1.82 14.29
N HIS A 114 3.59 1.32 15.31
CA HIS A 114 2.13 1.40 15.41
C HIS A 114 1.64 2.84 15.45
N GLU A 115 2.24 3.69 16.28
CA GLU A 115 1.81 5.07 16.45
C GLU A 115 2.23 5.95 15.26
N SER A 116 3.43 5.77 14.69
CA SER A 116 3.88 6.53 13.52
C SER A 116 3.07 6.21 12.26
N ASN A 117 2.75 4.93 12.01
CA ASN A 117 1.99 4.53 10.82
C ASN A 117 0.55 5.06 10.80
N LYS A 118 -0.03 5.37 11.97
CA LYS A 118 -1.39 5.93 12.07
C LYS A 118 -1.48 7.38 11.63
N VAL A 119 -0.44 8.18 11.84
CA VAL A 119 -0.43 9.64 11.61
C VAL A 119 -1.01 9.97 10.23
N PHE A 120 -0.50 9.33 9.19
CA PHE A 120 -0.85 9.70 7.82
C PHE A 120 -2.22 9.19 7.35
N GLY A 121 -2.91 8.37 8.15
CA GLY A 121 -4.26 7.86 7.85
C GLY A 121 -5.42 8.61 8.53
N ILE A 122 -5.14 9.63 9.33
CA ILE A 122 -6.14 10.40 10.08
C ILE A 122 -6.67 11.58 9.25
N TRP A 123 -8.01 11.78 9.28
CA TRP A 123 -8.74 12.74 8.44
C TRP A 123 -9.22 13.99 9.18
N THR A 124 -8.68 14.25 10.37
CA THR A 124 -8.95 15.41 11.23
C THR A 124 -7.62 15.96 11.72
N ILE A 125 -7.46 17.28 11.71
CA ILE A 125 -6.19 17.91 12.07
C ILE A 125 -5.87 17.68 13.56
N ASP A 126 -6.86 17.84 14.43
CA ASP A 126 -6.69 17.65 15.88
C ASP A 126 -6.25 16.21 16.23
N ASP A 127 -6.93 15.19 15.70
CA ASP A 127 -6.57 13.81 15.99
C ASP A 127 -5.19 13.46 15.37
N ARG A 128 -4.84 14.09 14.24
CA ARG A 128 -3.52 13.89 13.60
C ARG A 128 -2.41 14.49 14.46
N ILE A 129 -2.60 15.70 14.98
CA ILE A 129 -1.69 16.34 15.95
C ILE A 129 -1.54 15.47 17.20
N GLU A 130 -2.64 14.95 17.75
CA GLU A 130 -2.60 14.05 18.91
C GLU A 130 -1.81 12.76 18.59
N GLN A 131 -2.02 12.21 17.41
CA GLN A 131 -1.31 11.01 16.96
C GLN A 131 0.19 11.25 16.74
N CYS A 132 0.59 12.42 16.20
CA CYS A 132 2.00 12.79 16.13
C CYS A 132 2.64 12.83 17.52
N LYS A 133 1.96 13.45 18.50
CA LYS A 133 2.45 13.50 19.89
C LYS A 133 2.61 12.10 20.50
N LYS A 134 1.69 11.17 20.23
CA LYS A 134 1.80 9.77 20.67
C LYS A 134 2.99 9.06 20.05
N ALA A 135 3.21 9.23 18.75
CA ALA A 135 4.34 8.65 18.04
C ALA A 135 5.69 9.18 18.56
N ILE A 136 5.81 10.51 18.76
CA ILE A 136 7.01 11.13 19.34
C ILE A 136 7.24 10.63 20.76
N ALA A 137 6.19 10.57 21.60
CA ALA A 137 6.31 10.03 22.95
C ALA A 137 6.73 8.55 22.99
N ALA A 138 6.26 7.73 22.05
CA ALA A 138 6.69 6.34 21.90
C ALA A 138 8.18 6.25 21.53
N TYR A 139 8.64 7.10 20.60
CA TYR A 139 10.03 7.18 20.17
C TYR A 139 10.95 7.61 21.32
N GLU A 140 10.59 8.66 22.05
CA GLU A 140 11.34 9.11 23.23
C GLU A 140 11.39 8.05 24.33
N LYS A 141 10.31 7.28 24.53
CA LYS A 141 10.28 6.20 25.50
C LYS A 141 11.28 5.10 25.14
N LEU A 142 11.36 4.74 23.85
CA LEU A 142 12.36 3.81 23.35
C LEU A 142 13.79 4.37 23.54
N GLN A 143 14.01 5.63 23.15
CA GLN A 143 15.29 6.32 23.33
C GLN A 143 15.75 6.28 24.79
N LYS A 144 14.89 6.74 25.72
CA LYS A 144 15.16 6.75 27.16
C LYS A 144 15.51 5.35 27.68
N PHE A 145 14.79 4.32 27.24
CA PHE A 145 15.10 2.94 27.62
C PHE A 145 16.49 2.53 27.13
N CYS A 146 16.78 2.71 25.85
CA CYS A 146 18.06 2.33 25.25
C CYS A 146 19.24 3.04 25.92
N LEU A 147 19.16 4.36 26.08
CA LEU A 147 20.21 5.16 26.73
C LEU A 147 20.43 4.75 28.19
N SER A 148 19.37 4.32 28.90
CA SER A 148 19.49 3.84 30.28
C SER A 148 20.30 2.55 30.45
N LYS A 149 20.58 1.81 29.36
CA LYS A 149 21.33 0.54 29.40
C LYS A 149 22.80 0.67 29.00
N GLY A 150 23.28 1.90 28.83
CA GLY A 150 24.67 2.21 28.52
C GLY A 150 24.99 2.13 27.03
N LYS A 151 26.29 2.02 26.70
CA LYS A 151 26.79 2.25 25.33
C LYS A 151 26.19 1.31 24.27
N GLY A 152 25.95 0.04 24.60
CA GLY A 152 25.31 -0.90 23.68
C GLY A 152 23.88 -0.50 23.30
N GLY A 153 23.12 0.02 24.28
CA GLY A 153 21.77 0.53 24.03
C GLY A 153 21.77 1.83 23.23
N GLN A 154 22.71 2.73 23.52
CA GLN A 154 22.92 3.94 22.72
C GLN A 154 23.20 3.59 21.24
N ILE A 155 24.16 2.70 20.98
CA ILE A 155 24.51 2.30 19.60
C ILE A 155 23.31 1.65 18.90
N HIS A 156 22.59 0.74 19.58
CA HIS A 156 21.38 0.13 19.01
C HIS A 156 20.36 1.20 18.62
N PHE A 157 20.11 2.18 19.48
CA PHE A 157 19.15 3.25 19.18
C PHE A 157 19.63 4.10 18.00
N GLU A 158 20.88 4.55 18.02
CA GLU A 158 21.48 5.33 16.94
C GLU A 158 21.33 4.60 15.59
N ASP A 159 21.75 3.33 15.50
CA ASP A 159 21.82 2.58 14.25
C ASP A 159 20.45 2.16 13.67
N MET A 160 19.44 2.02 14.55
CA MET A 160 18.10 1.57 14.19
C MET A 160 17.10 2.72 14.02
N TRP A 161 17.33 3.87 14.66
CA TRP A 161 16.31 4.93 14.80
C TRP A 161 16.81 6.35 14.51
N GLU A 162 18.12 6.64 14.61
CA GLU A 162 18.68 7.98 14.31
C GLU A 162 19.51 8.03 13.03
N HIS A 163 20.03 6.87 12.60
CA HIS A 163 20.85 6.72 11.41
C HIS A 163 20.23 5.71 10.44
N CYS A 164 18.92 5.85 10.20
CA CYS A 164 18.23 5.11 9.16
C CYS A 164 18.76 5.50 7.77
N HIS A 165 18.59 4.62 6.79
CA HIS A 165 18.96 4.91 5.40
C HIS A 165 18.00 4.19 4.44
N ASN A 166 17.86 4.75 3.25
CA ASN A 166 17.19 4.13 2.11
C ASN A 166 17.88 4.60 0.81
N SER A 167 17.36 4.19 -0.35
CA SER A 167 17.95 4.55 -1.65
C SER A 167 18.00 6.05 -1.93
N ASN A 168 17.17 6.85 -1.26
CA ASN A 168 17.01 8.28 -1.53
C ASN A 168 17.67 9.16 -0.47
N ASN A 169 17.79 8.67 0.78
CA ASN A 169 18.42 9.39 1.87
C ASN A 169 19.42 8.47 2.61
N PRO A 170 20.73 8.77 2.57
CA PRO A 170 21.75 7.93 3.18
C PRO A 170 21.75 8.00 4.71
N ASN A 171 21.16 9.01 5.34
CA ASN A 171 21.17 9.16 6.80
C ASN A 171 20.00 10.06 7.27
N PHE A 172 19.04 9.48 7.98
CA PHE A 172 17.90 10.21 8.56
C PHE A 172 17.42 9.63 9.87
N ARG A 173 16.71 10.45 10.66
CA ARG A 173 16.04 10.00 11.89
C ARG A 173 14.65 9.47 11.53
N TYR A 174 14.29 8.30 12.06
CA TYR A 174 13.00 7.69 11.75
C TYR A 174 11.79 8.59 12.08
N ILE A 175 11.87 9.34 13.19
CA ILE A 175 10.78 10.17 13.69
C ILE A 175 10.68 11.55 12.99
N GLU A 176 11.68 11.94 12.22
CA GLU A 176 11.81 13.28 11.61
C GLU A 176 10.55 13.68 10.84
N GLN A 177 10.02 12.80 10.00
CA GLN A 177 8.80 13.06 9.23
C GLN A 177 7.58 13.36 10.12
N VAL A 178 7.49 12.74 11.30
CA VAL A 178 6.40 12.97 12.25
C VAL A 178 6.59 14.29 13.00
N GLU A 179 7.84 14.64 13.34
CA GLU A 179 8.19 15.93 13.95
C GLU A 179 7.87 17.08 12.98
N GLU A 180 8.27 16.96 11.71
CA GLU A 180 7.95 17.91 10.64
C GLU A 180 6.44 18.04 10.40
N GLU A 181 5.70 16.93 10.39
CA GLU A 181 4.24 16.96 10.27
C GLU A 181 3.62 17.70 11.47
N LEU A 182 4.05 17.41 12.70
CA LEU A 182 3.54 18.11 13.89
C LEU A 182 3.81 19.61 13.83
N ASP A 183 5.02 20.00 13.43
CA ASP A 183 5.39 21.42 13.27
C ASP A 183 4.53 22.08 12.19
N TYR A 184 4.39 21.45 11.02
CA TYR A 184 3.56 21.94 9.93
C TYR A 184 2.10 22.13 10.36
N LEU A 185 1.48 21.11 10.97
CA LEU A 185 0.08 21.16 11.40
C LEU A 185 -0.15 22.23 12.48
N THR A 186 0.81 22.42 13.37
CA THR A 186 0.71 23.41 14.45
C THR A 186 0.88 24.83 13.92
N ASN A 187 1.85 25.06 13.05
CA ASN A 187 2.17 26.39 12.52
C ASN A 187 1.25 26.82 11.36
N ASN A 188 0.59 25.87 10.69
CA ASN A 188 -0.25 26.12 9.50
C ASN A 188 -1.67 25.55 9.65
N TYR A 189 -2.19 25.51 10.88
CA TYR A 189 -3.45 24.82 11.23
C TYR A 189 -4.63 25.10 10.27
N HIS A 190 -4.87 26.36 9.93
CA HIS A 190 -5.97 26.76 9.05
C HIS A 190 -5.78 26.21 7.62
N GLU A 191 -4.59 26.42 7.04
CA GLU A 191 -4.25 25.94 5.70
C GLU A 191 -4.30 24.40 5.63
N ALA A 192 -3.78 23.73 6.66
CA ALA A 192 -3.81 22.28 6.76
C ALA A 192 -5.25 21.74 6.82
N THR A 193 -6.13 22.41 7.57
CA THR A 193 -7.56 22.07 7.66
C THR A 193 -8.25 22.15 6.30
N GLU A 194 -8.03 23.24 5.55
CA GLU A 194 -8.62 23.42 4.21
C GLU A 194 -8.11 22.38 3.22
N LYS A 195 -6.79 22.12 3.21
CA LYS A 195 -6.18 21.09 2.35
C LYS A 195 -6.77 19.70 2.62
N LEU A 196 -6.89 19.32 3.90
CA LEU A 196 -7.42 18.00 4.28
C LEU A 196 -8.90 17.85 3.89
N GLN A 197 -9.69 18.92 4.01
CA GLN A 197 -11.09 18.92 3.57
C GLN A 197 -11.19 18.73 2.04
N ILE A 198 -10.34 19.39 1.26
CA ILE A 198 -10.28 19.21 -0.20
C ILE A 198 -9.87 17.78 -0.56
N GLU A 199 -8.89 17.22 0.14
CA GLU A 199 -8.43 15.85 -0.08
C GLU A 199 -9.53 14.83 0.23
N LYS A 200 -10.23 15.00 1.35
CA LYS A 200 -11.37 14.16 1.73
C LYS A 200 -12.45 14.15 0.65
N LEU A 201 -12.82 15.32 0.12
CA LEU A 201 -13.79 15.42 -0.97
C LEU A 201 -13.31 14.72 -2.25
N LYS A 202 -12.02 14.83 -2.59
CA LYS A 202 -11.41 14.11 -3.73
C LYS A 202 -11.43 12.60 -3.53
N TYR A 203 -11.13 12.12 -2.33
CA TYR A 203 -11.14 10.71 -1.98
C TYR A 203 -12.57 10.14 -2.07
N GLU A 204 -13.53 10.78 -1.41
CA GLU A 204 -14.93 10.38 -1.47
C GLU A 204 -15.41 10.29 -2.91
N LYS A 205 -15.11 11.31 -3.71
CA LYS A 205 -15.42 11.34 -5.15
C LYS A 205 -14.83 10.15 -5.91
N LYS A 206 -13.56 9.81 -5.68
CA LYS A 206 -12.92 8.64 -6.30
C LYS A 206 -13.62 7.33 -5.90
N GLU A 207 -13.95 7.16 -4.62
CA GLU A 207 -14.66 5.96 -4.15
C GLU A 207 -16.08 5.88 -4.73
N ARG A 208 -16.80 7.00 -4.85
CA ARG A 208 -18.10 7.04 -5.55
C ARG A 208 -18.00 6.54 -6.98
N ILE A 209 -17.02 7.03 -7.75
CA ILE A 209 -16.78 6.61 -9.14
C ILE A 209 -16.44 5.11 -9.21
N LYS A 210 -15.61 4.63 -8.30
CA LYS A 210 -15.22 3.22 -8.22
C LYS A 210 -16.40 2.30 -7.91
N ILE A 211 -17.27 2.69 -6.98
CA ILE A 211 -18.51 1.97 -6.66
C ILE A 211 -19.45 1.98 -7.87
N PHE A 212 -19.64 3.14 -8.50
CA PHE A 212 -20.45 3.25 -9.70
C PHE A 212 -19.94 2.33 -10.81
N LYS A 213 -18.64 2.30 -11.10
CA LYS A 213 -18.05 1.39 -12.10
C LYS A 213 -18.40 -0.08 -11.88
N LYS A 214 -18.48 -0.52 -10.62
CA LYS A 214 -18.85 -1.91 -10.27
C LYS A 214 -20.35 -2.18 -10.39
N THR A 215 -21.18 -1.14 -10.31
CA THR A 215 -22.64 -1.26 -10.21
C THR A 215 -23.37 -0.62 -11.40
N ALA A 216 -22.63 -0.10 -12.38
CA ALA A 216 -23.16 0.67 -13.49
C ALA A 216 -24.19 -0.14 -14.30
N ASP A 217 -23.89 -1.41 -14.61
CA ASP A 217 -24.81 -2.29 -15.34
C ASP A 217 -26.21 -2.28 -14.70
N LYS A 218 -26.27 -2.54 -13.38
CA LYS A 218 -27.51 -2.59 -12.61
C LYS A 218 -28.21 -1.23 -12.55
N VAL A 219 -27.46 -0.18 -12.17
CA VAL A 219 -28.02 1.17 -12.01
C VAL A 219 -28.62 1.66 -13.32
N LEU A 220 -27.98 1.39 -14.45
CA LEU A 220 -28.48 1.80 -15.76
C LEU A 220 -29.68 0.96 -16.22
N ILE A 221 -29.70 -0.34 -15.94
CA ILE A 221 -30.87 -1.18 -16.21
C ILE A 221 -32.08 -0.68 -15.42
N ASP A 222 -31.93 -0.44 -14.11
CA ASP A 222 -33.00 0.06 -13.25
C ASP A 222 -33.53 1.42 -13.77
N LEU A 223 -32.63 2.34 -14.14
CA LEU A 223 -33.01 3.65 -14.69
C LEU A 223 -33.74 3.57 -16.04
N ILE A 224 -33.31 2.69 -16.95
CA ILE A 224 -33.97 2.47 -18.25
C ILE A 224 -35.33 1.80 -18.05
N THR A 225 -35.45 0.91 -17.05
CA THR A 225 -36.72 0.29 -16.67
C THR A 225 -37.72 1.32 -16.17
N GLU A 226 -37.29 2.18 -15.24
CA GLU A 226 -38.11 3.27 -14.70
C GLU A 226 -38.49 4.31 -15.75
N ASN A 227 -37.62 4.54 -16.74
CA ASN A 227 -37.79 5.55 -17.78
C ASN A 227 -37.72 4.92 -19.17
N ASN A 228 -38.65 4.01 -19.47
CA ASN A 228 -38.64 3.29 -20.73
C ASN A 228 -38.69 4.26 -21.92
N GLY A 229 -37.70 4.18 -22.82
CA GLY A 229 -37.57 5.09 -23.95
C GLY A 229 -36.87 6.42 -23.62
N ILE A 230 -36.16 6.50 -22.50
CA ILE A 230 -35.31 7.66 -22.18
C ILE A 230 -34.25 7.89 -23.25
N LEU A 231 -34.04 9.15 -23.64
CA LEU A 231 -32.95 9.51 -24.53
C LEU A 231 -31.63 9.52 -23.78
N GLN A 232 -30.57 8.99 -24.39
CA GLN A 232 -29.23 8.90 -23.81
C GLN A 232 -28.68 10.27 -23.40
N LYS A 233 -29.00 11.34 -24.15
CA LYS A 233 -28.63 12.72 -23.76
C LYS A 233 -29.31 13.17 -22.45
N ASP A 234 -30.53 12.71 -22.20
CA ASP A 234 -31.30 13.09 -21.01
C ASP A 234 -30.90 12.22 -19.81
N LEU A 235 -30.53 10.96 -20.05
CA LEU A 235 -29.82 10.13 -19.07
C LEU A 235 -28.51 10.82 -18.62
N TYR A 236 -27.69 11.31 -19.56
CA TYR A 236 -26.44 12.00 -19.23
C TYR A 236 -26.61 13.29 -18.42
N LYS A 237 -27.77 13.96 -18.47
CA LYS A 237 -28.05 15.14 -17.64
C LYS A 237 -28.25 14.78 -16.16
N GLN A 238 -28.54 13.52 -15.85
CA GLN A 238 -28.73 13.05 -14.48
C GLN A 238 -27.41 12.72 -13.78
N PHE A 239 -26.27 12.79 -14.48
CA PHE A 239 -24.97 12.41 -13.94
C PHE A 239 -23.90 13.48 -14.19
N ASP A 240 -22.98 13.60 -13.24
CA ASP A 240 -21.79 14.43 -13.40
C ASP A 240 -20.90 13.90 -14.55
N ASN A 241 -20.11 14.80 -15.14
CA ASN A 241 -19.26 14.50 -16.30
C ASN A 241 -18.34 13.28 -16.09
N GLU A 242 -17.83 13.08 -14.88
CA GLU A 242 -16.95 11.96 -14.52
C GLU A 242 -17.56 10.56 -14.68
N TYR A 243 -18.89 10.43 -14.67
CA TYR A 243 -19.56 9.14 -14.85
C TYR A 243 -19.81 8.83 -16.33
N LYS A 244 -19.79 9.83 -17.22
CA LYS A 244 -20.23 9.69 -18.62
C LYS A 244 -19.46 8.64 -19.40
N THR A 245 -18.14 8.54 -19.22
CA THR A 245 -17.32 7.52 -19.87
C THR A 245 -17.75 6.11 -19.46
N THR A 246 -17.95 5.90 -18.15
CA THR A 246 -18.42 4.62 -17.61
C THR A 246 -19.82 4.30 -18.09
N ILE A 247 -20.74 5.28 -18.10
CA ILE A 247 -22.10 5.10 -18.61
C ILE A 247 -22.05 4.67 -20.08
N ASN A 248 -21.27 5.36 -20.92
CA ASN A 248 -21.17 5.05 -22.34
C ASN A 248 -20.65 3.64 -22.60
N SER A 249 -19.57 3.23 -21.93
CA SER A 249 -19.02 1.87 -22.08
C SER A 249 -20.00 0.80 -21.60
N THR A 250 -20.70 1.08 -20.50
CA THR A 250 -21.71 0.19 -19.92
C THR A 250 -22.92 0.04 -20.86
N LEU A 251 -23.45 1.13 -21.41
CA LEU A 251 -24.55 1.08 -22.38
C LEU A 251 -24.18 0.33 -23.67
N LYS A 252 -22.93 0.46 -24.14
CA LYS A 252 -22.44 -0.33 -25.28
C LYS A 252 -22.44 -1.82 -24.96
N LYS A 253 -21.84 -2.20 -23.83
CA LYS A 253 -21.81 -3.58 -23.34
C LYS A 253 -23.23 -4.17 -23.17
N LEU A 254 -24.15 -3.42 -22.56
CA LEU A 254 -25.54 -3.84 -22.37
C LEU A 254 -26.28 -4.02 -23.70
N HIS A 255 -25.96 -3.21 -24.70
CA HIS A 255 -26.53 -3.34 -26.03
C HIS A 255 -25.97 -4.54 -26.79
N GLU A 256 -24.65 -4.73 -26.76
CA GLU A 256 -23.95 -5.87 -27.38
C GLU A 256 -24.38 -7.21 -26.77
N SER A 257 -24.67 -7.23 -25.46
CA SER A 257 -25.23 -8.40 -24.77
C SER A 257 -26.73 -8.59 -24.97
N GLY A 258 -27.40 -7.71 -25.72
CA GLY A 258 -28.83 -7.81 -26.01
C GLY A 258 -29.74 -7.54 -24.81
N ILE A 259 -29.24 -6.91 -23.73
CA ILE A 259 -30.07 -6.54 -22.57
C ILE A 259 -30.87 -5.27 -22.88
N ILE A 260 -30.28 -4.34 -23.64
CA ILE A 260 -30.95 -3.11 -24.06
C ILE A 260 -30.92 -2.92 -25.58
N ILE A 261 -31.91 -2.22 -26.09
CA ILE A 261 -31.99 -1.77 -27.48
C ILE A 261 -31.67 -0.27 -27.51
N ARG A 262 -30.82 0.13 -28.46
CA ARG A 262 -30.46 1.53 -28.72
C ARG A 262 -30.99 1.92 -30.09
N VAL A 263 -32.07 2.71 -30.12
CA VAL A 263 -32.67 3.20 -31.37
C VAL A 263 -32.14 4.60 -31.65
N LYS A 264 -31.55 4.84 -32.82
CA LYS A 264 -31.04 6.17 -33.18
C LYS A 264 -32.23 7.14 -33.35
N GLU A 265 -32.20 8.25 -32.65
CA GLU A 265 -33.22 9.29 -32.69
C GLU A 265 -32.54 10.66 -32.82
N GLY A 266 -32.47 11.16 -34.06
CA GLY A 266 -31.68 12.34 -34.43
C GLY A 266 -30.19 12.16 -34.11
N ASN A 267 -29.66 13.04 -33.26
CA ASN A 267 -28.26 13.05 -32.82
C ASN A 267 -28.01 12.28 -31.51
N THR A 268 -28.99 11.50 -31.03
CA THR A 268 -28.87 10.71 -29.81
C THR A 268 -29.49 9.31 -29.98
N TYR A 269 -29.52 8.52 -28.92
CA TYR A 269 -30.13 7.20 -28.91
C TYR A 269 -31.26 7.17 -27.88
N LYS A 270 -32.39 6.58 -28.26
CA LYS A 270 -33.45 6.14 -27.37
C LYS A 270 -33.07 4.79 -26.78
N LEU A 271 -33.17 4.66 -25.46
CA LEU A 271 -32.81 3.46 -24.72
C LEU A 271 -34.08 2.70 -24.30
N LEU A 272 -34.13 1.41 -24.64
CA LEU A 272 -35.25 0.53 -24.36
C LEU A 272 -34.71 -0.78 -23.77
N LEU A 273 -35.47 -1.44 -22.91
CA LEU A 273 -35.16 -2.82 -22.53
C LEU A 273 -35.48 -3.77 -23.68
N ASN A 274 -34.60 -4.74 -23.92
CA ASN A 274 -34.92 -5.87 -24.76
C ASN A 274 -35.84 -6.81 -23.94
N ARG A 275 -37.05 -7.05 -24.42
CA ARG A 275 -38.01 -7.96 -23.79
C ARG A 275 -37.82 -9.38 -24.28
#